data_AF-W7T181-F1
#
_entry.id   AF-W7T181-F1
#
_cell.length_a   1.000
_cell.length_b   1.000
_cell.length_c   1.000
_cell.angle_alpha   90.00
_cell.angle_beta   90.00
_cell.angle_gamma   90.00
#
_symmetry.space_group_name_H-M   'P 1'
#
loop_
_entity.id
_entity.type
_entity.pdbx_description
1 polymer ?
#
loop_
_entity_poly.entity_id
_entity_poly.type
_entity_poly.pdbx_seq_one_letter_code
_entity_poly.pdbx_strand_id
1 'polypeptide(L)'
;MARRTFSISQIADILDRWQRGDSTSSVAEAVGVDRKTVKKYTDGAVAAGIRPGGSPLSLSEWSSLIARQHPTILQPRLRRTTWQELDSHREYIRELRAAGLPQERIWRRLHTERGVRCSLASLKRWVGGNDLELWERTAS
;
A
#
# COMPACT_ATOMS: atom_id res chain seq x y z
N MET A 1 -1.23 -5.58 -20.60
CA MET A 1 -1.12 -4.75 -19.38
C MET A 1 -0.77 -5.64 -18.20
N ALA A 2 0.32 -5.34 -17.48
CA ALA A 2 0.67 -6.10 -16.27
C ALA A 2 -0.40 -5.88 -15.20
N ARG A 3 -0.85 -6.95 -14.53
CA ARG A 3 -1.78 -6.85 -13.39
C ARG A 3 -1.11 -6.03 -12.29
N ARG A 4 -1.56 -4.79 -12.07
CA ARG A 4 -1.11 -3.96 -10.94
C ARG A 4 -1.55 -4.63 -9.65
N THR A 5 -0.60 -4.95 -8.78
CA THR A 5 -0.89 -5.46 -7.43
C THR A 5 -1.10 -4.23 -6.54
N PHE A 6 -2.26 -4.15 -5.89
CA PHE A 6 -2.58 -3.07 -4.96
C PHE A 6 -2.15 -3.48 -3.56
N SER A 7 -1.45 -2.61 -2.86
CA SER A 7 -1.14 -2.79 -1.45
C SER A 7 -2.29 -2.31 -0.57
N ILE A 8 -2.32 -2.77 0.68
CA ILE A 8 -3.41 -2.45 1.62
C ILE A 8 -3.40 -0.96 1.96
N SER A 9 -2.23 -0.34 2.12
CA SER A 9 -2.13 1.09 2.41
C SER A 9 -2.53 1.97 1.23
N GLN A 10 -2.29 1.52 -0.02
CA GLN A 10 -2.84 2.19 -1.20
C GLN A 10 -4.37 2.16 -1.22
N ILE A 11 -4.96 1.01 -0.85
CA ILE A 11 -6.42 0.88 -0.76
C ILE A 11 -6.96 1.72 0.40
N ALA A 12 -6.28 1.74 1.55
CA ALA A 12 -6.63 2.58 2.69
C ALA A 12 -6.59 4.07 2.33
N ASP A 13 -5.58 4.56 1.58
CA ASP A 13 -5.52 5.96 1.15
C ASP A 13 -6.67 6.32 0.18
N ILE A 14 -7.07 5.40 -0.70
CA ILE A 14 -8.26 5.56 -1.55
C ILE A 14 -9.51 5.72 -0.69
N LEU A 15 -9.70 4.83 0.29
CA LEU A 15 -10.89 4.77 1.13
C LEU A 15 -10.97 5.95 2.11
N ASP A 16 -9.85 6.36 2.70
CA ASP A 16 -9.75 7.50 3.61
C ASP A 16 -10.06 8.83 2.87
N ARG A 17 -9.48 9.05 1.69
CA ARG A 17 -9.82 10.23 0.85
C ARG A 17 -11.30 10.26 0.48
N TRP A 18 -11.83 9.12 0.01
CA TRP A 18 -13.24 9.01 -0.30
C TRP A 18 -14.14 9.25 0.92
N GLN A 19 -13.75 8.73 2.09
CA GLN A 19 -14.51 8.94 3.32
C GLN A 19 -14.49 10.42 3.75
N ARG A 20 -13.38 11.14 3.52
CA ARG A 20 -13.28 12.59 3.76
C ARG A 20 -14.12 13.44 2.79
N GLY A 21 -14.78 12.81 1.81
CA GLY A 21 -15.70 13.46 0.89
C GLY A 21 -15.13 13.74 -0.50
N ASP A 22 -13.89 13.29 -0.79
CA ASP A 22 -13.30 13.45 -2.12
C ASP A 22 -14.11 12.64 -3.15
N SER A 23 -14.35 13.25 -4.31
CA SER A 23 -15.02 12.56 -5.43
C SER A 23 -14.14 11.44 -5.98
N THR A 24 -14.77 10.39 -6.53
CA THR A 24 -14.07 9.27 -7.19
C THR A 24 -13.03 9.73 -8.22
N SER A 25 -13.31 10.81 -8.96
CA SER A 25 -12.38 11.39 -9.94
C SER A 25 -11.16 12.01 -9.26
N SER A 26 -11.38 12.80 -8.20
CA SER A 26 -10.30 13.45 -7.44
C SER A 26 -9.39 12.40 -6.75
N VAL A 27 -9.98 11.35 -6.18
CA VAL A 27 -9.22 10.24 -5.58
C VAL A 27 -8.40 9.50 -6.62
N ALA A 28 -8.98 9.21 -7.79
CA ALA A 28 -8.30 8.51 -8.88
C ALA A 28 -7.06 9.28 -9.36
N GLU A 29 -7.18 10.60 -9.51
CA GLU A 29 -6.08 11.49 -9.88
C GLU A 29 -5.00 11.54 -8.80
N ALA A 30 -5.39 11.73 -7.53
CA ALA A 30 -4.45 11.87 -6.42
C ALA A 30 -3.64 10.58 -6.15
N VAL A 31 -4.26 9.41 -6.28
CA VAL A 31 -3.61 8.11 -6.03
C VAL A 31 -2.96 7.54 -7.31
N GLY A 32 -3.28 8.08 -8.48
CA GLY A 32 -2.77 7.61 -9.77
C GLY A 32 -3.31 6.22 -10.16
N VAL A 33 -4.62 6.03 -9.97
CA VAL A 33 -5.35 4.78 -10.27
C VAL A 33 -6.55 5.07 -11.17
N ASP A 34 -7.13 4.05 -11.78
CA ASP A 34 -8.34 4.23 -12.58
C ASP A 34 -9.60 4.34 -11.71
N ARG A 35 -10.59 5.08 -12.20
CA ARG A 35 -11.85 5.32 -11.46
C ARG A 35 -12.60 4.03 -11.12
N LYS A 36 -12.45 2.95 -11.91
CA LYS A 36 -13.09 1.65 -11.61
C LYS A 36 -12.42 0.97 -10.41
N THR A 37 -11.11 1.13 -10.23
CA THR A 37 -10.41 0.68 -9.02
C THR A 37 -10.92 1.43 -7.80
N VAL A 38 -11.04 2.76 -7.87
CA VAL A 38 -11.61 3.55 -6.76
C VAL A 38 -13.01 3.04 -6.43
N LYS A 39 -13.88 2.97 -7.44
CA LYS A 39 -15.26 2.50 -7.27
C LYS A 39 -15.34 1.09 -6.66
N LYS A 40 -14.50 0.16 -7.12
CA LYS A 40 -14.46 -1.21 -6.61
C LYS A 40 -14.25 -1.24 -5.09
N TYR A 41 -13.31 -0.45 -4.58
CA TYR A 41 -13.01 -0.42 -3.15
C TYR A 41 -14.05 0.37 -2.35
N THR A 42 -14.55 1.50 -2.88
CA THR A 42 -15.61 2.27 -2.21
C THR A 42 -16.92 1.51 -2.13
N ASP A 43 -17.29 0.74 -3.17
CA ASP A 43 -18.49 -0.11 -3.15
C ASP A 43 -18.38 -1.18 -2.04
N GLY A 44 -17.18 -1.71 -1.81
CA GLY A 44 -16.87 -2.58 -0.66
C GLY A 44 -17.09 -1.88 0.68
N ALA A 45 -16.53 -0.70 0.87
CA ALA A 45 -16.73 0.09 2.10
C ALA A 45 -18.21 0.44 2.35
N VAL A 46 -18.96 0.79 1.30
CA VAL A 46 -20.41 1.04 1.36
C VAL A 46 -21.18 -0.20 1.79
N ALA A 47 -20.83 -1.37 1.27
CA ALA A 47 -21.42 -2.66 1.66
C ALA A 47 -21.09 -3.04 3.12
N ALA A 48 -19.97 -2.56 3.66
CA ALA A 48 -19.63 -2.68 5.08
C ALA A 48 -20.32 -1.62 5.98
N GLY A 49 -21.18 -0.77 5.41
CA GLY A 49 -21.92 0.25 6.15
C GLY A 49 -21.20 1.59 6.30
N ILE A 50 -20.00 1.74 5.74
CA ILE A 50 -19.26 3.01 5.79
C ILE A 50 -19.87 4.01 4.81
N ARG A 51 -19.90 5.27 5.19
CA ARG A 51 -20.41 6.38 4.38
C ARG A 51 -19.38 7.50 4.32
N PRO A 52 -19.34 8.27 3.21
CA PRO A 52 -18.62 9.53 3.16
C PRO A 52 -19.07 10.47 4.27
N GLY A 53 -18.16 11.24 4.84
CA GLY A 53 -18.40 12.16 5.95
C GLY A 53 -18.56 11.49 7.32
N GLY A 54 -18.39 10.17 7.44
CA GLY A 54 -18.39 9.47 8.72
C GLY A 54 -17.11 9.69 9.53
N SER A 55 -17.07 9.18 10.77
CA SER A 55 -15.87 9.24 11.63
C SER A 55 -14.66 8.62 10.92
N PRO A 56 -13.49 9.30 10.94
CA PRO A 56 -12.30 8.81 10.26
C PRO A 56 -11.87 7.48 10.87
N LEU A 57 -11.64 6.47 10.03
CA LEU A 57 -11.06 5.21 10.46
C LEU A 57 -9.53 5.24 10.38
N SER A 58 -8.88 4.62 11.36
CA SER A 58 -7.45 4.36 11.37
C SER A 58 -7.05 3.36 10.28
N LEU A 59 -5.75 3.30 9.96
CA LEU A 59 -5.21 2.29 9.04
C LEU A 59 -5.53 0.87 9.51
N SER A 60 -5.49 0.61 10.81
CA SER A 60 -5.74 -0.73 11.37
C SER A 60 -7.18 -1.19 11.16
N GLU A 61 -8.13 -0.25 11.27
CA GLU A 61 -9.53 -0.51 10.97
C GLU A 61 -9.75 -0.73 9.48
N TRP A 62 -9.14 0.09 8.62
CA TRP A 62 -9.19 -0.11 7.17
C TRP A 62 -8.58 -1.44 6.76
N SER A 63 -7.42 -1.80 7.32
CA SER A 63 -6.74 -3.05 7.00
C SER A 63 -7.60 -4.26 7.38
N SER A 64 -8.25 -4.22 8.55
CA SER A 64 -9.17 -5.26 9.02
C SER A 64 -10.40 -5.40 8.13
N LEU A 65 -10.92 -4.28 7.61
CA LEU A 65 -12.04 -4.29 6.67
C LEU A 65 -11.63 -4.85 5.30
N ILE A 66 -10.53 -4.36 4.74
CA ILE A 66 -9.98 -4.83 3.46
C ILE A 66 -9.65 -6.32 3.54
N ALA A 67 -9.09 -6.76 4.66
CA ALA A 67 -8.80 -8.15 4.97
C ALA A 67 -10.02 -9.06 4.87
N ARG A 68 -11.13 -8.65 5.49
CA ARG A 68 -12.38 -9.40 5.50
C ARG A 68 -13.04 -9.44 4.13
N GLN A 69 -13.04 -8.32 3.39
CA GLN A 69 -13.70 -8.22 2.09
C GLN A 69 -12.89 -8.81 0.94
N HIS A 70 -11.57 -8.78 1.06
CA HIS A 70 -10.65 -9.22 0.02
C HIS A 70 -9.55 -10.13 0.61
N PRO A 71 -9.91 -11.33 1.07
CA PRO A 71 -8.97 -12.26 1.69
C PRO A 71 -7.83 -12.68 0.73
N THR A 72 -8.04 -12.56 -0.58
CA THR A 72 -7.02 -12.81 -1.61
C THR A 72 -6.05 -11.63 -1.84
N ILE A 73 -6.40 -10.41 -1.44
CA ILE A 73 -5.48 -9.25 -1.41
C ILE A 73 -4.51 -9.41 -0.24
N LEU A 74 -5.01 -9.95 0.88
CA LEU A 74 -4.19 -10.34 2.02
C LEU A 74 -3.28 -11.52 1.77
N GLN A 75 -3.44 -12.28 0.68
CA GLN A 75 -2.50 -13.35 0.39
C GLN A 75 -1.17 -12.69 0.00
N PRO A 76 -0.17 -12.69 0.90
CA PRO A 76 1.17 -12.30 0.53
C PRO A 76 1.62 -13.52 -0.28
N ARG A 77 1.37 -13.51 -1.59
CA ARG A 77 1.77 -14.60 -2.46
C ARG A 77 3.29 -14.72 -2.35
N LEU A 78 3.64 -15.66 -1.48
CA LEU A 78 4.92 -16.19 -1.09
C LEU A 78 5.79 -15.25 -0.26
N ARG A 79 5.93 -15.63 1.03
CA ARG A 79 7.21 -15.75 1.73
C ARG A 79 8.19 -16.52 0.85
N ARG A 80 8.61 -15.89 -0.24
CA ARG A 80 9.52 -16.46 -1.22
C ARG A 80 10.89 -16.33 -0.58
N THR A 81 11.59 -17.45 -0.41
CA THR A 81 12.95 -17.53 0.14
C THR A 81 13.93 -16.57 -0.54
N THR A 82 13.61 -16.11 -1.76
CA THR A 82 14.33 -15.07 -2.51
C THR A 82 14.30 -13.67 -1.89
N TRP A 83 13.52 -13.44 -0.82
CA TRP A 83 13.33 -12.11 -0.22
C TRP A 83 14.06 -11.92 1.11
N GLN A 84 14.81 -12.92 1.60
CA GLN A 84 15.60 -12.83 2.84
C GLN A 84 16.57 -11.64 2.85
N GLU A 85 17.15 -11.32 1.69
CA GLU A 85 18.05 -10.17 1.55
C GLU A 85 17.31 -8.84 1.79
N LEU A 86 16.07 -8.71 1.32
CA LEU A 86 15.23 -7.53 1.57
C LEU A 86 14.70 -7.51 3.00
N ASP A 87 14.31 -8.67 3.54
CA ASP A 87 13.87 -8.80 4.93
C ASP A 87 14.96 -8.38 5.92
N SER A 88 16.23 -8.69 5.62
CA SER A 88 17.38 -8.28 6.44
C SER A 88 17.60 -6.75 6.48
N HIS A 89 17.03 -6.02 5.52
CA HIS A 89 17.09 -4.56 5.43
C HIS A 89 15.74 -3.88 5.68
N ARG A 90 14.79 -4.59 6.29
CA ARG A 90 13.41 -4.14 6.49
C ARG A 90 13.30 -2.78 7.18
N GLU A 91 13.99 -2.58 8.30
CA GLU A 91 13.97 -1.30 9.03
C GLU A 91 14.56 -0.15 8.22
N TYR A 92 15.67 -0.39 7.53
CA TYR A 92 16.28 0.62 6.67
C TYR A 92 15.35 1.00 5.49
N ILE A 93 14.63 0.02 4.92
CA ILE A 93 13.62 0.30 3.90
C ILE A 93 12.46 1.12 4.48
N ARG A 94 12.02 0.83 5.70
CA ARG A 94 10.98 1.58 6.42
C ARG A 94 11.38 3.03 6.62
N GLU A 95 12.58 3.30 7.12
CA GLU A 95 13.11 4.65 7.33
C GLU A 95 13.14 5.46 6.03
N LEU A 96 13.66 4.87 4.94
CA LEU A 96 13.72 5.56 3.65
C LEU A 96 12.33 5.88 3.09
N ARG A 97 11.33 5.02 3.33
CA ARG A 97 9.94 5.29 2.95
C ARG A 97 9.31 6.36 3.83
N ALA A 98 9.56 6.35 5.14
CA ALA A 98 9.11 7.39 6.05
C ALA A 98 9.68 8.76 5.67
N ALA A 99 10.92 8.80 5.16
CA ALA A 99 11.54 9.98 4.58
C ALA A 99 10.96 10.41 3.20
N GLY A 100 9.93 9.73 2.70
CA GLY A 100 9.24 10.06 1.46
C GLY A 100 10.03 9.74 0.18
N LEU A 101 11.06 8.90 0.24
CA LEU A 101 11.87 8.60 -0.93
C LEU A 101 11.11 7.71 -1.94
N PRO A 102 11.22 8.00 -3.26
CA PRO A 102 10.63 7.15 -4.28
C PRO A 102 11.32 5.77 -4.29
N GLN A 103 10.57 4.72 -4.63
CA GLN A 103 11.06 3.33 -4.57
C GLN A 103 12.32 3.10 -5.43
N GLU A 104 12.49 3.84 -6.52
CA GLU A 104 13.69 3.85 -7.36
C GLU A 104 14.94 4.33 -6.61
N ARG A 105 14.80 5.39 -5.78
CA ARG A 105 15.87 5.89 -4.91
C ARG A 105 16.19 4.88 -3.81
N ILE A 106 15.16 4.30 -3.18
CA ILE A 106 15.32 3.27 -2.15
C ILE A 106 16.10 2.08 -2.71
N TRP A 107 15.70 1.58 -3.88
CA TRP A 107 16.41 0.49 -4.56
C TRP A 107 17.87 0.84 -4.85
N ARG A 108 18.12 2.05 -5.37
CA ARG A 108 19.49 2.49 -5.65
C ARG A 108 20.34 2.49 -4.39
N ARG A 109 19.84 3.05 -3.28
CA ARG A 109 20.56 3.06 -2.00
C ARG A 109 20.80 1.65 -1.47
N LEU A 110 19.81 0.76 -1.54
CA LEU A 110 20.00 -0.65 -1.17
C LEU A 110 21.11 -1.32 -1.99
N HIS A 111 21.15 -1.04 -3.30
CA HIS A 111 22.15 -1.62 -4.19
C HIS A 111 23.56 -1.03 -3.92
N THR A 112 23.68 0.30 -3.79
CA THR A 112 24.97 0.98 -3.68
C THR A 112 25.53 1.02 -2.26
N GLU A 113 24.68 1.17 -1.24
CA GLU A 113 25.11 1.32 0.16
C GLU A 113 25.07 -0.01 0.93
N ARG A 114 24.20 -0.95 0.53
CA ARG A 114 23.99 -2.23 1.24
C ARG A 114 24.33 -3.46 0.40
N GLY A 115 24.68 -3.29 -0.88
CA GLY A 115 25.10 -4.39 -1.76
C GLY A 115 23.97 -5.35 -2.15
N VAL A 116 22.70 -4.96 -1.94
CA VAL A 116 21.53 -5.81 -2.21
C VAL A 116 21.44 -6.13 -3.69
N ARG A 117 21.34 -7.41 -4.05
CA ARG A 117 21.38 -7.87 -5.46
C ARG A 117 20.01 -7.97 -6.13
N CYS A 118 18.92 -7.81 -5.37
CA CYS A 118 17.58 -7.90 -5.92
C CYS A 118 17.28 -6.80 -6.96
N SER A 119 16.40 -7.10 -7.90
CA SER A 119 15.94 -6.11 -8.89
C SER A 119 14.94 -5.12 -8.30
N LEU A 120 14.80 -3.93 -8.91
CA LEU A 120 13.78 -2.93 -8.55
C LEU A 120 12.38 -3.55 -8.52
N ALA A 121 12.04 -4.40 -9.49
CA ALA A 121 10.75 -5.09 -9.53
C ALA A 121 10.55 -6.03 -8.33
N SER A 122 11.62 -6.61 -7.79
CA SER A 122 11.58 -7.44 -6.57
C SER A 122 11.33 -6.58 -5.34
N LEU A 123 12.01 -5.43 -5.22
CA LEU A 123 11.73 -4.45 -4.16
C LEU A 123 10.27 -3.96 -4.22
N LYS A 124 9.77 -3.59 -5.41
CA LYS A 124 8.38 -3.10 -5.56
C LYS A 124 7.36 -4.14 -5.12
N ARG A 125 7.59 -5.42 -5.44
CA ARG A 125 6.74 -6.53 -4.98
C ARG A 125 6.86 -6.77 -3.47
N TRP A 126 8.08 -6.71 -2.94
CA TRP A 126 8.34 -6.87 -1.51
C TRP A 126 7.67 -5.78 -0.68
N VAL A 127 7.82 -4.52 -1.09
CA VAL A 127 7.15 -3.38 -0.47
C VAL A 127 5.63 -3.56 -0.55
N GLY A 128 5.08 -3.94 -1.71
CA GLY A 128 3.64 -4.19 -1.86
C GLY A 128 3.09 -5.31 -0.95
N GLY A 129 3.91 -6.31 -0.63
CA GLY A 129 3.56 -7.40 0.29
C GLY A 129 3.77 -7.10 1.78
N ASN A 130 4.60 -6.11 2.12
CA ASN A 130 4.90 -5.68 3.49
C ASN A 130 4.40 -4.25 3.79
N ASP A 131 3.56 -3.70 2.93
CA ASP A 131 3.22 -2.27 2.91
C ASP A 131 2.50 -1.79 4.16
N LEU A 132 1.79 -2.67 4.87
CA LEU A 132 1.14 -2.32 6.15
C LEU A 132 2.12 -2.01 7.26
N GLU A 133 3.24 -2.75 7.33
CA GLU A 133 4.28 -2.56 8.34
C GLU A 133 5.18 -1.35 8.00
N LEU A 134 5.23 -0.99 6.72
CA LEU A 134 6.04 0.12 6.19
C LEU A 134 5.26 1.42 6.02
N TRP A 135 3.97 1.44 6.36
CA TRP A 135 3.08 2.60 6.23
C TRP A 135 2.59 3.02 7.61
N GLU A 136 3.46 3.68 8.35
CA GLU A 136 3.05 4.62 9.39
C GLU A 136 3.21 5.99 8.78
N ARG A 137 2.17 6.48 8.09
CA ARG A 137 2.09 7.91 7.82
C ARG A 137 1.97 8.56 9.18
N THR A 138 3.04 9.24 9.59
CA THR A 138 3.07 10.45 10.42
C THR A 138 1.67 10.88 10.88
N ALA A 139 1.14 10.20 11.89
CA ALA A 139 -0.04 10.62 12.60
C ALA A 139 0.46 11.30 13.87
N SER A 140 0.89 12.55 13.69
CA SER A 140 0.85 13.60 14.68
C SER A 140 0.51 14.87 13.95
#